data_AF-A0A101GQF5-F1
#
_entry.id   AF-A0A101GQF5-F1
#
_cell.length_a   1.000
_cell.length_b   1.000
_cell.length_c   1.000
_cell.angle_alpha   90.00
_cell.angle_beta   90.00
_cell.angle_gamma   90.00
#
_symmetry.space_group_name_H-M   'P 1'
#
loop_
_entity.id
_entity.type
_entity.pdbx_description
1 polymer ?
#
loop_
_entity_poly.entity_id
_entity_poly.type
_entity_poly.pdbx_seq_one_letter_code
_entity_poly.pdbx_strand_id
1 'polypeptide(L)'
;MKRLFKITLAILILVIAGSGIFAFYIIFFGGKDIAVPGLVGSPVVDAVSLTEKMGLLVRIDKVDSIQPAGEVVSQWPEPGSRVKKGKIVILKVSKGGDRQPLPDVRGMEYGQAVTRLQESGFDVGDVVRINSDSRPAGVIVAQSPASPVMVPPGRRIDLLVSLGPPRTGGKIVVPDVLERSEKIARQIIVQSGLKVGTVKYEYTYMTPAGMVMNMDPKPGSTLSPEGVVNLVVATGKKPAEPAAPAAVPREEPETVVSFPTGGIPAPPVEPGPTVVQETPAAQQTTPTPSPGDKIARIRYQVPPLAQSMPVRIEIVDKNGTRVLLDRQASAGEYISLDAPYEGQSSVTIYLGGEFVWQDRYQ
;
A
#
# COMPACT_ATOMS: atom_id res chain seq x y z
N MET A 1 83.49 67.09 13.76
CA MET A 1 83.78 65.63 13.69
C MET A 1 82.71 64.75 14.37
N LYS A 2 82.33 64.97 15.64
CA LYS A 2 81.36 64.09 16.35
C LYS A 2 79.95 63.99 15.74
N ARG A 3 79.46 65.06 15.07
CA ARG A 3 78.15 65.04 14.39
C ARG A 3 78.16 64.24 13.08
N LEU A 4 79.23 64.37 12.28
CA LEU A 4 79.40 63.55 11.07
C LEU A 4 79.50 62.06 11.42
N PHE A 5 80.26 61.70 12.45
CA PHE A 5 80.40 60.31 12.89
C PHE A 5 79.08 59.66 13.32
N LYS A 6 78.21 60.41 14.01
CA LYS A 6 76.87 59.94 14.38
C LYS A 6 75.95 59.74 13.17
N ILE A 7 76.04 60.63 12.18
CA ILE A 7 75.26 60.53 10.93
C ILE A 7 75.72 59.33 10.10
N THR A 8 77.04 59.13 9.95
CA THR A 8 77.58 57.97 9.22
C THR A 8 77.23 56.65 9.91
N LEU A 9 77.26 56.60 11.25
CA LEU A 9 76.86 55.42 12.01
C LEU A 9 75.36 55.12 11.90
N ALA A 10 74.51 56.15 11.91
CA ALA A 10 73.06 56.01 11.73
C ALA A 10 72.72 55.49 10.31
N ILE A 11 73.38 56.00 9.28
CA ILE A 11 73.21 55.53 7.90
C ILE A 11 73.66 54.07 7.78
N LEU A 12 74.79 53.69 8.38
CA LEU A 12 75.29 52.32 8.35
C LEU A 12 74.31 51.34 9.01
N ILE A 13 73.75 51.69 10.16
CA ILE A 13 72.73 50.87 10.84
C ILE A 13 71.47 50.73 9.98
N LEU A 14 71.03 51.80 9.32
CA LEU A 14 69.86 51.77 8.44
C LEU A 14 70.09 50.88 7.21
N VAL A 15 71.30 50.88 6.64
CA VAL A 15 71.64 50.00 5.51
C VAL A 15 71.70 48.54 5.95
N ILE A 16 72.26 48.23 7.12
CA ILE A 16 72.31 46.86 7.65
C ILE A 16 70.88 46.37 7.99
N ALA A 17 70.07 47.20 8.66
CA ALA A 17 68.69 46.88 8.96
C ALA A 17 67.85 46.72 7.68
N GLY A 18 68.02 47.62 6.71
CA GLY A 18 67.35 47.58 5.43
C GLY A 18 67.73 46.35 4.60
N SER A 19 69.02 46.00 4.57
CA SER A 19 69.52 44.77 3.93
C SER A 19 68.99 43.51 4.62
N GLY A 20 68.94 43.51 5.95
CA GLY A 20 68.34 42.41 6.73
C GLY A 20 66.84 42.24 6.45
N ILE A 21 66.08 43.34 6.43
CA ILE A 21 64.64 43.34 6.09
C ILE A 21 64.43 42.92 4.63
N PHE A 22 65.28 43.37 3.71
CA PHE A 22 65.20 43.03 2.29
C PHE A 22 65.55 41.57 2.03
N ALA A 23 66.61 41.04 2.66
CA ALA A 23 66.95 39.63 2.61
C ALA A 23 65.85 38.76 3.24
N PHE A 24 65.30 39.17 4.39
CA PHE A 24 64.13 38.54 4.99
C PHE A 24 62.92 38.56 4.04
N TYR A 25 62.66 39.69 3.38
CA TYR A 25 61.58 39.80 2.41
C TYR A 25 61.81 38.93 1.17
N ILE A 26 63.04 38.80 0.67
CA ILE A 26 63.34 37.91 -0.48
C ILE A 26 63.22 36.44 -0.07
N ILE A 27 63.70 36.06 1.12
CA ILE A 27 63.66 34.67 1.61
C ILE A 27 62.23 34.23 1.93
N PHE A 28 61.43 35.08 2.60
CA PHE A 28 60.06 34.73 3.01
C PHE A 28 59.01 35.12 1.96
N PHE A 29 59.26 36.16 1.17
CA PHE A 29 58.29 36.74 0.24
C PHE A 29 58.72 36.81 -1.24
N GLY A 30 59.99 36.56 -1.61
CA GLY A 30 60.52 36.75 -2.98
C GLY A 30 60.45 35.57 -3.95
N GLY A 31 59.72 34.49 -3.64
CA GLY A 31 59.63 33.29 -4.49
C GLY A 31 58.59 33.39 -5.61
N LYS A 32 58.84 32.71 -6.74
CA LYS A 32 57.89 32.53 -7.85
C LYS A 32 56.74 31.62 -7.40
N ASP A 33 55.51 32.08 -7.59
CA ASP A 33 54.32 31.30 -7.25
C ASP A 33 54.18 30.10 -8.19
N ILE A 34 53.85 28.95 -7.62
CA ILE A 34 53.59 27.68 -8.31
C ILE A 34 52.10 27.37 -8.18
N ALA A 35 51.47 26.96 -9.28
CA ALA A 35 50.08 26.51 -9.25
C ALA A 35 50.00 25.11 -8.64
N VAL A 36 49.12 24.92 -7.66
CA VAL A 36 48.89 23.61 -7.04
C VAL A 36 48.20 22.69 -8.07
N PRO A 37 48.70 21.46 -8.31
CA PRO A 37 48.06 20.51 -9.22
C PRO A 37 46.71 20.00 -8.69
N GLY A 38 45.88 19.47 -9.57
CA GLY A 38 44.70 18.68 -9.18
C GLY A 38 45.11 17.24 -8.86
N LEU A 39 44.97 16.86 -7.59
CA LEU A 39 45.39 15.57 -7.03
C LEU A 39 44.21 14.73 -6.53
N VAL A 40 43.01 15.31 -6.49
CA VAL A 40 41.78 14.60 -6.08
C VAL A 40 41.51 13.42 -7.03
N GLY A 41 41.24 12.24 -6.47
CA GLY A 41 41.06 10.99 -7.21
C GLY A 41 42.35 10.34 -7.70
N SER A 42 43.52 10.95 -7.47
CA SER A 42 44.80 10.32 -7.80
C SER A 42 45.25 9.36 -6.69
N PRO A 43 46.02 8.30 -7.02
CA PRO A 43 46.70 7.47 -6.02
C PRO A 43 47.67 8.33 -5.18
N VAL A 44 47.74 8.09 -3.87
CA VAL A 44 48.59 8.86 -2.95
C VAL A 44 50.06 8.87 -3.37
N VAL A 45 50.56 7.78 -3.94
CA VAL A 45 51.95 7.65 -4.39
C VAL A 45 52.25 8.61 -5.56
N ASP A 46 51.33 8.68 -6.52
CA ASP A 46 51.45 9.56 -7.68
C ASP A 46 51.27 11.03 -7.26
N ALA A 47 50.33 11.29 -6.36
CA ALA A 47 50.05 12.62 -5.86
C ALA A 47 51.24 13.21 -5.09
N VAL A 48 51.88 12.41 -4.22
CA VAL A 48 53.09 12.81 -3.49
C VAL A 48 54.23 13.09 -4.47
N SER A 49 54.48 12.16 -5.39
CA SER A 49 55.56 12.26 -6.38
C SER A 49 55.41 13.52 -7.26
N LEU A 50 54.19 13.83 -7.70
CA LEU A 50 53.92 15.01 -8.52
C LEU A 50 54.12 16.30 -7.73
N THR A 51 53.67 16.32 -6.47
CA THR A 51 53.74 17.50 -5.59
C THR A 51 55.19 17.82 -5.17
N GLU A 52 55.97 16.79 -4.86
CA GLU A 52 57.40 16.92 -4.54
C GLU A 52 58.23 17.38 -5.75
N LYS A 53 57.92 16.90 -6.96
CA LYS A 53 58.53 17.38 -8.22
C LYS A 53 58.33 18.88 -8.44
N MET A 54 57.20 19.43 -7.97
CA MET A 54 56.94 20.87 -7.99
C MET A 54 57.59 21.63 -6.83
N GLY A 55 58.32 20.95 -5.94
CA GLY A 55 58.98 21.56 -4.79
C GLY A 55 58.02 22.01 -3.70
N LEU A 56 56.84 21.38 -3.63
CA LEU A 56 55.87 21.56 -2.55
C LEU A 56 56.03 20.41 -1.54
N LEU A 57 55.70 20.69 -0.28
CA LEU A 57 55.71 19.68 0.79
C LEU A 57 54.33 19.04 0.89
N VAL A 58 54.26 17.76 1.24
CA VAL A 58 52.99 17.05 1.40
C VAL A 58 52.76 16.66 2.85
N ARG A 59 51.55 16.90 3.35
CA ARG A 59 51.06 16.32 4.60
C ARG A 59 49.87 15.42 4.28
N ILE A 60 49.91 14.18 4.76
CA ILE A 60 48.87 13.19 4.52
C ILE A 60 48.05 13.02 5.79
N ASP A 61 46.76 13.33 5.72
CA ASP A 61 45.79 13.05 6.76
C ASP A 61 44.87 11.91 6.28
N LYS A 62 44.85 10.78 6.98
CA LYS A 62 44.01 9.63 6.60
C LYS A 62 42.60 9.84 7.12
N VAL A 63 41.60 9.77 6.25
CA VAL A 63 40.18 9.92 6.58
C VAL A 63 39.36 8.73 6.11
N ASP A 64 38.29 8.45 6.82
CA ASP A 64 37.31 7.46 6.44
C ASP A 64 36.46 8.04 5.29
N SER A 65 36.42 7.35 4.15
CA SER A 65 35.74 7.82 2.93
C SER A 65 35.30 6.63 2.09
N ILE A 66 34.18 6.73 1.38
CA ILE A 66 33.66 5.66 0.51
C ILE A 66 34.57 5.34 -0.69
N GLN A 67 35.55 6.20 -0.99
CA GLN A 67 36.50 6.01 -2.07
C GLN A 67 37.48 4.86 -1.77
N PRO A 68 38.08 4.23 -2.81
CA PRO A 68 39.12 3.22 -2.64
C PRO A 68 40.23 3.64 -1.69
N ALA A 69 40.78 2.68 -0.94
CA ALA A 69 41.89 2.93 -0.03
C ALA A 69 43.11 3.43 -0.80
N GLY A 70 43.70 4.52 -0.33
CA GLY A 70 44.90 5.12 -0.94
C GLY A 70 44.63 6.18 -2.00
N GLU A 71 43.37 6.51 -2.30
CA GLU A 71 43.01 7.65 -3.16
C GLU A 71 42.88 8.95 -2.37
N VAL A 72 43.22 10.08 -3.00
CA VAL A 72 43.07 11.42 -2.42
C VAL A 72 41.61 11.87 -2.52
N VAL A 73 40.96 12.05 -1.37
CA VAL A 73 39.56 12.48 -1.23
C VAL A 73 39.42 13.98 -1.42
N SER A 74 40.35 14.74 -0.86
CA SER A 74 40.37 16.19 -0.96
C SER A 74 41.77 16.71 -0.73
N GLN A 75 42.07 17.87 -1.28
CA GLN A 75 43.33 18.56 -1.08
C GLN A 75 43.11 19.98 -0.58
N TRP A 76 44.09 20.51 0.13
CA TRP A 76 44.16 21.93 0.46
C TRP A 76 45.61 22.41 0.33
N PRO A 77 45.92 23.51 -0.38
CA PRO A 77 45.00 24.40 -1.11
C PRO A 77 44.33 23.76 -2.34
N GLU A 78 43.25 24.38 -2.82
CA GLU A 78 42.47 23.91 -3.98
C GLU A 78 43.32 23.86 -5.26
N PRO A 79 42.98 22.99 -6.23
CA PRO A 79 43.66 22.93 -7.52
C PRO A 79 43.72 24.29 -8.21
N GLY A 80 44.87 24.65 -8.79
CA GLY A 80 45.11 25.94 -9.43
C GLY A 80 45.47 27.08 -8.47
N SER A 81 45.40 26.89 -7.16
CA SER A 81 45.85 27.87 -6.17
C SER A 81 47.32 28.21 -6.36
N ARG A 82 47.70 29.48 -6.22
CA ARG A 82 49.09 29.91 -6.30
C ARG A 82 49.74 29.90 -4.92
N VAL A 83 50.77 29.08 -4.77
CA VAL A 83 51.53 28.93 -3.52
C VAL A 83 53.02 29.07 -3.76
N LYS A 84 53.76 29.49 -2.74
CA LYS A 84 55.22 29.55 -2.81
C LYS A 84 55.81 28.14 -2.71
N LYS A 85 56.99 27.97 -3.32
CA LYS A 85 57.79 26.75 -3.16
C LYS A 85 58.02 26.46 -1.66
N GLY A 86 57.95 25.18 -1.28
CA GLY A 86 58.09 24.74 0.11
C GLY A 86 56.83 24.90 0.97
N LYS A 87 55.70 25.34 0.42
CA LYS A 87 54.41 25.30 1.13
C LYS A 87 53.89 23.87 1.23
N ILE A 88 53.14 23.61 2.31
CA ILE A 88 52.54 22.31 2.61
C ILE A 88 51.18 22.23 1.90
N VAL A 89 51.00 21.16 1.13
CA VAL A 89 49.72 20.71 0.59
C VAL A 89 49.22 19.58 1.48
N ILE A 90 48.03 19.76 2.05
CA ILE A 90 47.36 18.77 2.89
C ILE A 90 46.50 17.90 1.98
N LEU A 91 46.79 16.60 1.95
CA LEU A 91 46.01 15.60 1.23
C LEU A 91 45.23 14.77 2.25
N LYS A 92 43.90 14.79 2.14
CA LYS A 92 43.06 13.84 2.85
C LYS A 92 42.96 12.57 2.01
N VAL A 93 43.52 11.47 2.50
CA VAL A 93 43.59 10.19 1.79
C VAL A 93 42.56 9.23 2.37
N SER A 94 41.82 8.56 1.50
CA SER A 94 40.84 7.56 1.90
C SER A 94 41.54 6.37 2.55
N LYS A 95 41.07 5.96 3.73
CA LYS A 95 41.43 4.67 4.34
C LYS A 95 40.78 3.47 3.64
N GLY A 96 39.93 3.73 2.64
CA GLY A 96 38.94 2.79 2.13
C GLY A 96 37.69 2.90 2.99
N GLY A 97 36.52 2.93 2.34
CA GLY A 97 35.26 3.01 3.08
C GLY A 97 35.15 1.82 4.01
N ASP A 98 34.52 2.02 5.17
CA ASP A 98 34.05 0.92 5.99
C ASP A 98 33.19 0.05 5.08
N ARG A 99 33.70 -1.09 4.61
CA ARG A 99 32.95 -2.02 3.79
C ARG A 99 32.81 -3.28 4.63
N GLN A 100 31.57 -3.60 4.95
CA GLN A 100 31.26 -4.79 5.72
C GLN A 100 30.82 -5.92 4.78
N PRO A 101 31.08 -7.17 5.15
CA PRO A 101 30.65 -8.31 4.35
C PRO A 101 29.12 -8.36 4.33
N LEU A 102 28.52 -8.37 3.15
CA LEU A 102 27.08 -8.53 3.00
C LEU A 102 26.69 -9.96 3.40
N PRO A 103 25.88 -10.17 4.46
CA PRO A 103 25.38 -11.50 4.78
C PRO A 103 24.53 -12.05 3.62
N ASP A 104 24.63 -13.36 3.40
CA ASP A 104 23.73 -14.08 2.49
C ASP A 104 22.45 -14.42 3.25
N VAL A 105 21.33 -13.83 2.82
CA VAL A 105 19.99 -14.06 3.36
C VAL A 105 19.11 -14.88 2.43
N ARG A 106 19.66 -15.39 1.31
CA ARG A 106 18.91 -16.26 0.39
C ARG A 106 18.51 -17.55 1.09
N GLY A 107 17.25 -17.94 0.92
CA GLY A 107 16.68 -19.12 1.58
C GLY A 107 16.24 -18.90 3.02
N MET A 108 16.50 -17.73 3.62
CA MET A 108 15.94 -17.36 4.92
C MET A 108 14.50 -16.86 4.77
N GLU A 109 13.74 -16.96 5.86
CA GLU A 109 12.44 -16.30 5.97
C GLU A 109 12.62 -14.78 6.00
N TYR A 110 11.70 -14.04 5.37
CA TYR A 110 11.75 -12.57 5.29
C TYR A 110 12.00 -11.90 6.65
N GLY A 111 11.30 -12.30 7.70
CA GLY A 111 11.48 -11.72 9.03
C GLY A 111 12.90 -11.93 9.59
N GLN A 112 13.43 -13.14 9.47
CA GLN A 112 14.78 -13.48 9.94
C GLN A 112 15.86 -12.75 9.13
N ALA A 113 15.65 -12.63 7.82
CA ALA A 113 16.57 -11.92 6.94
C ALA A 113 16.64 -10.42 7.22
N VAL A 114 15.50 -9.78 7.50
CA VAL A 114 15.44 -8.37 7.89
C VAL A 114 16.27 -8.14 9.15
N THR A 115 16.07 -8.96 10.19
CA THR A 115 16.85 -8.89 11.44
C THR A 115 18.34 -9.08 11.17
N ARG A 116 18.71 -10.10 10.39
CA ARG A 116 20.12 -10.40 10.09
C ARG A 116 20.83 -9.27 9.34
N LEU A 117 20.11 -8.59 8.43
CA LEU A 117 20.64 -7.43 7.70
C LEU A 117 20.83 -6.23 8.63
N GLN A 118 19.83 -5.94 9.47
CA GLN A 118 19.89 -4.84 10.45
C GLN A 118 21.00 -5.03 11.49
N GLU A 119 21.19 -6.25 12.01
CA GLU A 119 22.29 -6.60 12.91
C GLU A 119 23.67 -6.41 12.26
N SER A 120 23.76 -6.63 10.95
CA SER A 120 24.98 -6.36 10.16
C SER A 120 25.09 -4.90 9.70
N GLY A 121 24.23 -3.98 10.17
CA GLY A 121 24.30 -2.56 9.82
C GLY A 121 23.85 -2.23 8.39
N PHE A 122 23.03 -3.09 7.78
CA PHE A 122 22.42 -2.87 6.47
C PHE A 122 20.92 -2.60 6.58
N ASP A 123 20.42 -1.74 5.70
CA ASP A 123 19.00 -1.42 5.61
C ASP A 123 18.32 -2.27 4.53
N VAL A 124 17.04 -2.58 4.74
CA VAL A 124 16.23 -3.23 3.71
C VAL A 124 15.75 -2.18 2.73
N GLY A 125 16.01 -2.43 1.45
CA GLY A 125 15.58 -1.60 0.33
C GLY A 125 14.23 -2.03 -0.22
N ASP A 126 14.15 -2.17 -1.54
CA ASP A 126 12.92 -2.56 -2.22
C ASP A 126 12.65 -4.06 -2.03
N VAL A 127 11.39 -4.39 -1.77
CA VAL A 127 10.95 -5.78 -1.59
C VAL A 127 10.02 -6.15 -2.73
N VAL A 128 10.53 -6.96 -3.65
CA VAL A 128 9.75 -7.50 -4.78
C VAL A 128 9.25 -8.89 -4.41
N ARG A 129 7.97 -9.15 -4.63
CA ARG A 129 7.34 -10.44 -4.35
C ARG A 129 7.01 -11.16 -5.64
N ILE A 130 7.49 -12.40 -5.79
CA ILE A 130 7.26 -13.23 -6.99
C ILE A 130 6.77 -14.62 -6.62
N ASN A 131 6.01 -15.26 -7.52
CA ASN A 131 5.74 -16.68 -7.39
C ASN A 131 7.00 -17.51 -7.72
N SER A 132 7.21 -18.60 -7.00
CA SER A 132 8.35 -19.49 -7.20
C SER A 132 7.94 -20.93 -6.92
N ASP A 133 8.04 -21.80 -7.93
CA ASP A 133 7.75 -23.23 -7.78
C ASP A 133 8.72 -23.95 -6.83
N SER A 134 9.92 -23.40 -6.65
CA SER A 134 11.02 -24.04 -5.92
C SER A 134 11.19 -23.56 -4.47
N ARG A 135 10.54 -22.46 -4.08
CA ARG A 135 10.69 -21.84 -2.75
C ARG A 135 9.32 -21.60 -2.09
N PRO A 136 9.12 -21.99 -0.82
CA PRO A 136 7.85 -21.74 -0.13
C PRO A 136 7.60 -20.24 0.08
N ALA A 137 6.34 -19.89 0.35
CA ALA A 137 5.94 -18.50 0.58
C ALA A 137 6.66 -17.89 1.79
N GLY A 138 7.08 -16.64 1.66
CA GLY A 138 7.79 -15.88 2.70
C GLY A 138 9.30 -16.06 2.72
N VAL A 139 9.87 -16.91 1.85
CA VAL A 139 11.33 -17.15 1.77
C VAL A 139 12.00 -16.26 0.72
N ILE A 140 13.19 -15.76 1.02
CA ILE A 140 13.99 -14.96 0.08
C ILE A 140 14.54 -15.84 -1.04
N VAL A 141 14.20 -15.48 -2.27
CA VAL A 141 14.69 -16.11 -3.50
C VAL A 141 16.05 -15.53 -3.89
N ALA A 142 16.17 -14.19 -3.83
CA ALA A 142 17.36 -13.47 -4.22
C ALA A 142 17.50 -12.18 -3.42
N GLN A 143 18.74 -11.66 -3.39
CA GLN A 143 19.07 -10.36 -2.83
C GLN A 143 19.94 -9.58 -3.82
N SER A 144 19.84 -8.26 -3.77
CA SER A 144 20.69 -7.35 -4.55
C SER A 144 21.29 -6.28 -3.64
N PRO A 145 22.63 -6.14 -3.57
CA PRO A 145 23.66 -6.92 -4.28
C PRO A 145 23.72 -8.40 -3.87
N ALA A 146 24.20 -9.26 -4.78
CA ALA A 146 24.41 -10.68 -4.47
C ALA A 146 25.63 -10.88 -3.56
N SER A 147 25.48 -11.68 -2.50
CA SER A 147 26.57 -12.10 -1.62
C SER A 147 27.35 -13.29 -2.24
N PRO A 148 28.67 -13.43 -2.04
CA PRO A 148 29.57 -12.61 -1.20
C PRO A 148 30.03 -11.31 -1.88
N VAL A 149 29.86 -10.17 -1.19
CA VAL A 149 30.38 -8.86 -1.62
C VAL A 149 30.63 -7.94 -0.43
N MET A 150 31.56 -7.01 -0.57
CA MET A 150 31.87 -5.97 0.43
C MET A 150 31.12 -4.68 0.08
N VAL A 151 30.24 -4.22 0.97
CA VAL A 151 29.39 -3.05 0.74
C VAL A 151 29.49 -2.06 1.90
N PRO A 152 29.33 -0.74 1.66
CA PRO A 152 29.29 0.24 2.74
C PRO A 152 28.14 -0.02 3.72
N PRO A 153 28.31 0.26 5.03
CA PRO A 153 27.22 0.20 6.01
C PRO A 153 26.12 1.20 5.64
N GLY A 154 24.89 0.90 6.02
CA GLY A 154 23.70 1.68 5.64
C GLY A 154 23.33 1.58 4.16
N ARG A 155 24.01 0.74 3.37
CA ARG A 155 23.56 0.42 2.01
C ARG A 155 22.25 -0.35 2.09
N ARG A 156 21.26 0.10 1.32
CA ARG A 156 19.98 -0.60 1.13
C ARG A 156 20.18 -1.85 0.28
N ILE A 157 19.58 -2.96 0.72
CA ILE A 157 19.63 -4.27 0.07
C ILE A 157 18.23 -4.64 -0.38
N ASP A 158 18.07 -4.83 -1.69
CA ASP A 158 16.78 -5.17 -2.27
C ASP A 158 16.56 -6.68 -2.18
N LEU A 159 15.33 -7.08 -1.85
CA LEU A 159 14.97 -8.46 -1.57
C LEU A 159 13.90 -8.95 -2.53
N LEU A 160 14.11 -10.15 -3.06
CA LEU A 160 13.14 -10.89 -3.85
C LEU A 160 12.54 -11.98 -2.96
N VAL A 161 11.27 -11.86 -2.60
CA VAL A 161 10.57 -12.77 -1.69
C VAL A 161 9.62 -13.67 -2.48
N SER A 162 9.65 -14.96 -2.16
CA SER A 162 8.73 -15.94 -2.74
C SER A 162 7.33 -15.77 -2.17
N LEU A 163 6.33 -15.78 -3.03
CA LEU A 163 4.91 -15.94 -2.71
C LEU A 163 4.50 -17.42 -2.65
N GLY A 164 5.46 -18.33 -2.78
CA GLY A 164 5.24 -19.76 -2.95
C GLY A 164 4.99 -20.13 -4.41
N PRO A 165 4.79 -21.42 -4.70
CA PRO A 165 4.39 -21.87 -6.03
C PRO A 165 3.20 -21.05 -6.51
N PRO A 166 3.19 -20.56 -7.76
CA PRO A 166 1.99 -20.01 -8.34
C PRO A 166 0.87 -21.03 -8.13
N ARG A 167 -0.33 -20.55 -7.78
CA ARG A 167 -1.51 -21.42 -7.64
C ARG A 167 -1.96 -21.91 -9.02
N THR A 168 -1.10 -22.65 -9.69
CA THR A 168 -1.30 -23.21 -11.02
C THR A 168 -1.47 -24.71 -10.82
N GLY A 169 -2.66 -25.10 -10.34
CA GLY A 169 -3.05 -26.51 -10.17
C GLY A 169 -3.41 -26.96 -8.75
N GLY A 170 -3.39 -26.07 -7.74
CA GLY A 170 -3.78 -26.41 -6.38
C GLY A 170 -5.28 -26.65 -6.28
N LYS A 171 -5.69 -27.93 -6.29
CA LYS A 171 -7.01 -28.42 -5.89
C LYS A 171 -7.65 -27.51 -4.84
N ILE A 172 -8.66 -26.74 -5.22
CA ILE A 172 -9.42 -25.90 -4.31
C ILE A 172 -10.36 -26.82 -3.54
N VAL A 173 -10.26 -26.80 -2.22
CA VAL A 173 -11.18 -27.53 -1.36
C VAL A 173 -12.54 -26.86 -1.45
N VAL A 174 -13.56 -27.64 -1.81
CA VAL A 174 -14.92 -27.15 -1.92
C VAL A 174 -15.41 -26.75 -0.53
N PRO A 175 -15.71 -25.45 -0.31
CA PRO A 175 -16.14 -24.96 0.99
C PRO A 175 -17.52 -25.54 1.34
N ASP A 176 -17.75 -25.81 2.62
CA ASP A 176 -19.08 -26.21 3.08
C ASP A 176 -20.03 -25.01 3.07
N VAL A 177 -21.04 -25.08 2.20
CA VAL A 177 -22.11 -24.08 2.10
C VAL A 177 -23.49 -24.67 2.38
N LEU A 178 -23.56 -25.90 2.89
CA LEU A 178 -24.81 -26.51 3.33
C LEU A 178 -25.42 -25.69 4.47
N GLU A 179 -26.75 -25.61 4.51
CA GLU A 179 -27.49 -24.87 5.54
C GLU A 179 -27.14 -23.37 5.59
N ARG A 180 -26.53 -22.82 4.54
CA ARG A 180 -26.31 -21.38 4.37
C ARG A 180 -27.35 -20.81 3.42
N SER A 181 -27.57 -19.49 3.51
CA SER A 181 -28.40 -18.79 2.52
C SER A 181 -27.70 -18.81 1.17
N GLU A 182 -28.48 -18.85 0.08
CA GLU A 182 -27.96 -18.85 -1.29
C GLU A 182 -26.99 -17.68 -1.54
N LYS A 183 -27.32 -16.49 -1.03
CA LYS A 183 -26.48 -15.29 -1.15
C LYS A 183 -25.10 -15.49 -0.51
N ILE A 184 -25.07 -16.02 0.71
CA ILE A 184 -23.82 -16.29 1.44
C ILE A 184 -23.05 -17.42 0.77
N ALA A 185 -23.73 -18.49 0.35
CA ALA A 185 -23.12 -19.61 -0.35
C ALA A 185 -22.41 -19.19 -1.63
N ARG A 186 -23.05 -18.36 -2.47
CA ARG A 186 -22.45 -17.81 -3.69
C ARG A 186 -21.19 -16.99 -3.40
N GLN A 187 -21.22 -16.16 -2.36
CA GLN A 187 -20.10 -15.33 -1.96
C GLN A 187 -18.89 -16.18 -1.51
N ILE A 188 -19.13 -17.20 -0.68
CA ILE A 188 -18.09 -18.12 -0.20
C ILE A 188 -17.46 -18.89 -1.37
N ILE A 189 -18.27 -19.38 -2.32
CA ILE A 189 -17.80 -20.12 -3.51
C ILE A 189 -16.90 -19.23 -4.38
N VAL A 190 -17.34 -18.00 -4.67
CA VAL A 190 -16.58 -17.05 -5.50
C VAL A 190 -15.28 -16.61 -4.80
N GLN A 191 -15.34 -16.32 -3.50
CA GLN A 191 -14.15 -15.97 -2.71
C GLN A 191 -13.12 -17.11 -2.64
N SER A 192 -13.59 -18.37 -2.72
CA SER A 192 -12.71 -19.54 -2.75
C SER A 192 -12.06 -19.77 -4.12
N GLY A 193 -12.38 -18.96 -5.15
CA GLY A 193 -11.87 -19.12 -6.50
C GLY A 193 -12.62 -20.17 -7.33
N LEU A 194 -13.84 -20.54 -6.92
CA LEU A 194 -14.74 -21.48 -7.62
C LEU A 194 -15.89 -20.73 -8.30
N LYS A 195 -16.50 -21.35 -9.31
CA LYS A 195 -17.66 -20.80 -10.03
C LYS A 195 -18.95 -21.46 -9.54
N VAL A 196 -20.00 -20.68 -9.37
CA VAL A 196 -21.34 -21.22 -9.08
C VAL A 196 -21.95 -21.73 -10.38
N GLY A 197 -22.34 -22.99 -10.40
CA GLY A 197 -22.96 -23.66 -11.54
C GLY A 197 -24.47 -23.55 -11.53
N THR A 198 -25.11 -24.68 -11.82
CA THR A 198 -26.56 -24.79 -11.86
C THR A 198 -27.12 -24.73 -10.45
N VAL A 199 -28.12 -23.86 -10.25
CA VAL A 199 -28.89 -23.79 -9.01
C VAL A 199 -30.28 -24.37 -9.27
N LYS A 200 -30.55 -25.53 -8.67
CA LYS A 200 -31.85 -26.20 -8.72
C LYS A 200 -32.66 -25.79 -7.50
N TYR A 201 -33.91 -25.39 -7.69
CA TYR A 201 -34.80 -25.11 -6.58
C TYR A 201 -35.67 -26.32 -6.29
N GLU A 202 -35.63 -26.82 -5.07
CA GLU A 202 -36.41 -27.97 -4.63
C GLU A 202 -37.36 -27.56 -3.51
N TYR A 203 -38.60 -28.00 -3.63
CA TYR A 203 -39.64 -27.60 -2.70
C TYR A 203 -39.59 -28.43 -1.43
N THR A 204 -39.57 -27.74 -0.29
CA THR A 204 -39.60 -28.38 1.02
C THR A 204 -40.34 -27.51 2.02
N TYR A 205 -41.00 -28.17 2.97
CA TYR A 205 -41.66 -27.52 4.12
C TYR A 205 -40.76 -27.53 5.37
N MET A 206 -39.71 -28.35 5.38
CA MET A 206 -38.86 -28.57 6.56
C MET A 206 -37.66 -27.63 6.61
N THR A 207 -37.29 -27.02 5.49
CA THR A 207 -36.14 -26.12 5.39
C THR A 207 -36.61 -24.72 4.99
N PRO A 208 -36.13 -23.65 5.66
CA PRO A 208 -36.45 -22.28 5.26
C PRO A 208 -36.11 -22.00 3.79
N ALA A 209 -36.98 -21.27 3.10
CA ALA A 209 -36.76 -20.90 1.71
C ALA A 209 -35.48 -20.05 1.54
N GLY A 210 -34.73 -20.32 0.47
CA GLY A 210 -33.46 -19.65 0.17
C GLY A 210 -32.23 -20.29 0.83
N MET A 211 -32.39 -21.42 1.53
CA MET A 211 -31.29 -22.16 2.15
C MET A 211 -30.76 -23.27 1.22
N VAL A 212 -29.44 -23.44 1.15
CA VAL A 212 -28.81 -24.52 0.38
C VAL A 212 -29.03 -25.86 1.10
N MET A 213 -29.77 -26.76 0.46
CA MET A 213 -30.06 -28.11 0.95
C MET A 213 -28.99 -29.12 0.52
N ASN A 214 -28.44 -28.94 -0.67
CA ASN A 214 -27.43 -29.85 -1.21
C ASN A 214 -26.46 -29.12 -2.12
N MET A 215 -25.27 -29.67 -2.28
CA MET A 215 -24.26 -29.17 -3.20
C MET A 215 -23.49 -30.31 -3.85
N ASP A 216 -23.09 -30.11 -5.10
CA ASP A 216 -22.29 -31.05 -5.87
C ASP A 216 -21.12 -30.30 -6.54
N PRO A 217 -19.85 -30.65 -6.24
CA PRO A 217 -19.41 -31.77 -5.41
C PRO A 217 -19.49 -31.52 -3.89
N LYS A 218 -19.43 -32.61 -3.10
CA LYS A 218 -19.59 -32.58 -1.64
C LYS A 218 -18.57 -31.65 -0.96
N PRO A 219 -18.91 -31.04 0.18
CA PRO A 219 -17.96 -30.29 1.00
C PRO A 219 -16.68 -31.09 1.26
N GLY A 220 -15.52 -30.41 1.18
CA GLY A 220 -14.22 -31.04 1.40
C GLY A 220 -13.65 -31.79 0.19
N SER A 221 -14.43 -31.97 -0.88
CA SER A 221 -13.91 -32.45 -2.17
C SER A 221 -12.94 -31.44 -2.78
N THR A 222 -12.10 -31.89 -3.70
CA THR A 222 -11.10 -31.04 -4.36
C THR A 222 -11.44 -30.81 -5.81
N LEU A 223 -11.58 -29.54 -6.21
CA LEU A 223 -11.84 -29.11 -7.59
C LEU A 223 -10.63 -28.41 -8.21
N SER A 224 -10.53 -28.45 -9.54
CA SER A 224 -9.57 -27.62 -10.28
C SER A 224 -9.87 -26.13 -10.09
N PRO A 225 -8.87 -25.25 -10.26
CA PRO A 225 -9.13 -23.81 -10.38
C PRO A 225 -10.23 -23.54 -11.41
N GLU A 226 -11.18 -22.66 -11.08
CA GLU A 226 -12.42 -22.43 -11.85
C GLU A 226 -13.45 -23.58 -11.87
N GLY A 227 -13.30 -24.59 -11.00
CA GLY A 227 -14.27 -25.66 -10.85
C GLY A 227 -15.67 -25.15 -10.51
N VAL A 228 -16.68 -25.86 -11.02
CA VAL A 228 -18.09 -25.46 -10.91
C VAL A 228 -18.75 -26.21 -9.75
N VAL A 229 -19.47 -25.48 -8.90
CA VAL A 229 -20.25 -26.04 -7.79
C VAL A 229 -21.74 -25.84 -8.07
N ASN A 230 -22.48 -26.94 -8.21
CA ASN A 230 -23.93 -26.94 -8.36
C ASN A 230 -24.60 -26.91 -6.98
N LEU A 231 -25.72 -26.21 -6.87
CA LEU A 231 -26.44 -26.04 -5.61
C LEU A 231 -27.90 -26.48 -5.76
N VAL A 232 -28.44 -27.08 -4.71
CA VAL A 232 -29.89 -27.30 -4.56
C VAL A 232 -30.36 -26.40 -3.42
N VAL A 233 -31.30 -25.50 -3.72
CA VAL A 233 -31.80 -24.50 -2.78
C VAL A 233 -33.26 -24.80 -2.45
N ALA A 234 -33.60 -24.76 -1.16
CA ALA A 234 -34.96 -24.88 -0.68
C ALA A 234 -35.81 -23.73 -1.24
N THR A 235 -36.93 -24.04 -1.89
CA THR A 235 -37.95 -23.05 -2.24
C THR A 235 -39.24 -23.35 -1.49
N GLY A 236 -39.94 -22.29 -1.06
CA GLY A 236 -41.30 -22.39 -0.54
C GLY A 236 -42.37 -22.43 -1.63
N LYS A 237 -41.97 -22.38 -2.92
CA LYS A 237 -42.90 -22.46 -4.05
C LYS A 237 -43.08 -23.92 -4.47
N LYS A 238 -44.25 -24.49 -4.18
CA LYS A 238 -44.63 -25.84 -4.62
C LYS A 238 -44.53 -25.91 -6.16
N PRO A 239 -43.83 -26.90 -6.75
CA PRO A 239 -43.87 -27.10 -8.19
C PRO A 239 -45.33 -27.33 -8.57
N ALA A 240 -45.81 -26.65 -9.60
CA ALA A 240 -47.11 -26.98 -10.16
C ALA A 240 -47.07 -28.45 -10.60
N GLU A 241 -47.88 -29.27 -9.95
CA GLU A 241 -48.10 -30.67 -10.33
C GLU A 241 -48.41 -30.68 -11.83
N PRO A 242 -47.72 -31.50 -12.65
CA PRO A 242 -48.16 -31.74 -14.01
C PRO A 242 -49.60 -32.21 -13.94
N ALA A 243 -50.53 -31.47 -14.55
CA ALA A 243 -51.92 -31.87 -14.61
C ALA A 243 -51.97 -33.31 -15.12
N ALA A 244 -52.41 -34.23 -14.25
CA ALA A 244 -52.61 -35.62 -14.59
C ALA A 244 -53.51 -35.68 -15.85
N PRO A 245 -53.20 -36.54 -16.83
CA PRO A 245 -53.99 -36.63 -18.06
C PRO A 245 -55.44 -36.91 -17.68
N ALA A 246 -56.34 -36.10 -18.23
CA ALA A 246 -57.78 -36.17 -18.01
C ALA A 246 -58.28 -37.61 -18.18
N ALA A 247 -58.59 -38.26 -17.06
CA ALA A 247 -59.31 -39.51 -17.05
C ALA A 247 -60.73 -39.23 -17.56
N VAL A 248 -61.09 -39.95 -18.62
CA VAL A 248 -62.37 -39.99 -19.30
C VAL A 248 -63.54 -39.96 -18.30
N PRO A 249 -64.51 -39.01 -18.41
CA PRO A 249 -65.69 -39.02 -17.55
C PRO A 249 -66.61 -40.20 -17.88
N ARG A 250 -66.93 -41.00 -16.86
CA ARG A 250 -68.01 -41.99 -16.88
C ARG A 250 -69.34 -41.23 -16.80
N GLU A 251 -70.15 -41.34 -17.86
CA GLU A 251 -71.54 -40.86 -17.91
C GLU A 251 -72.44 -41.67 -16.95
N GLU A 252 -73.31 -40.97 -16.20
CA GLU A 252 -74.74 -41.27 -15.95
C GLU A 252 -75.33 -40.31 -14.88
N PRO A 253 -76.67 -40.08 -14.80
CA PRO A 253 -77.34 -39.04 -15.57
C PRO A 253 -78.11 -37.99 -14.74
N GLU A 254 -78.42 -36.89 -15.42
CA GLU A 254 -79.55 -35.97 -15.29
C GLU A 254 -79.99 -35.42 -13.91
N THR A 255 -79.96 -34.09 -13.79
CA THR A 255 -81.23 -33.34 -13.66
C THR A 255 -81.07 -31.88 -14.11
N VAL A 256 -81.90 -31.56 -15.11
CA VAL A 256 -82.40 -30.27 -15.62
C VAL A 256 -82.58 -29.25 -14.46
N VAL A 257 -82.33 -27.94 -14.57
CA VAL A 257 -83.26 -26.93 -15.10
C VAL A 257 -82.63 -25.52 -15.08
N SER A 258 -82.66 -24.85 -16.26
CA SER A 258 -82.84 -23.40 -16.56
C SER A 258 -81.77 -22.32 -16.32
N PHE A 259 -81.15 -21.89 -17.45
CA PHE A 259 -81.19 -20.58 -18.16
C PHE A 259 -81.63 -19.27 -17.43
N PRO A 260 -81.34 -18.04 -17.93
CA PRO A 260 -80.37 -17.61 -18.97
C PRO A 260 -79.62 -16.25 -18.73
N THR A 261 -78.54 -16.08 -19.52
CA THR A 261 -78.13 -14.92 -20.35
C THR A 261 -77.75 -13.54 -19.79
N GLY A 262 -76.52 -13.15 -20.17
CA GLY A 262 -76.21 -11.82 -20.72
C GLY A 262 -75.20 -11.04 -19.88
N GLY A 263 -74.06 -10.56 -20.38
CA GLY A 263 -73.47 -10.53 -21.71
C GLY A 263 -72.10 -9.84 -21.56
N ILE A 264 -71.12 -10.34 -22.30
CA ILE A 264 -69.78 -9.73 -22.43
C ILE A 264 -69.88 -8.62 -23.49
N PRO A 265 -69.13 -7.52 -23.35
CA PRO A 265 -67.96 -7.40 -24.22
C PRO A 265 -66.72 -6.84 -23.52
N ALA A 266 -65.56 -7.36 -23.91
CA ALA A 266 -64.25 -6.74 -23.77
C ALA A 266 -63.78 -6.30 -25.18
N PRO A 267 -62.56 -5.75 -25.31
CA PRO A 267 -62.10 -4.38 -25.04
C PRO A 267 -61.83 -3.68 -26.40
N PRO A 268 -61.03 -2.59 -26.54
CA PRO A 268 -59.59 -2.81 -26.75
C PRO A 268 -58.60 -1.63 -26.45
N VAL A 269 -57.30 -1.97 -26.52
CA VAL A 269 -56.13 -1.14 -26.92
C VAL A 269 -55.35 -0.36 -25.84
N GLU A 270 -54.16 -0.89 -25.54
CA GLU A 270 -52.93 -0.21 -25.09
C GLU A 270 -52.36 0.70 -26.21
N PRO A 271 -51.69 1.83 -25.88
CA PRO A 271 -50.22 1.75 -25.84
C PRO A 271 -49.57 2.62 -24.74
N GLY A 272 -48.41 2.19 -24.23
CA GLY A 272 -47.48 3.07 -23.49
C GLY A 272 -46.75 4.06 -24.41
N PRO A 273 -45.60 4.67 -24.05
CA PRO A 273 -44.90 4.78 -22.76
C PRO A 273 -44.50 6.27 -22.44
N THR A 274 -43.49 6.52 -21.60
CA THR A 274 -42.73 7.79 -21.36
C THR A 274 -43.13 8.56 -20.08
N VAL A 275 -42.42 8.41 -18.95
CA VAL A 275 -41.20 9.11 -18.49
C VAL A 275 -41.42 10.57 -18.01
N VAL A 276 -41.39 10.70 -16.68
CA VAL A 276 -40.67 11.68 -15.81
C VAL A 276 -40.79 13.18 -16.07
N GLN A 277 -41.31 13.93 -15.07
CA GLN A 277 -40.64 15.05 -14.36
C GLN A 277 -41.58 15.59 -13.26
N GLU A 278 -41.15 15.57 -11.99
CA GLU A 278 -40.71 16.73 -11.18
C GLU A 278 -41.84 17.77 -10.99
N THR A 279 -42.24 18.20 -9.80
CA THR A 279 -41.50 19.03 -8.81
C THR A 279 -42.30 19.04 -7.46
N PRO A 280 -42.02 19.86 -6.42
CA PRO A 280 -41.24 19.53 -5.22
C PRO A 280 -41.96 19.71 -3.86
N ALA A 281 -41.21 19.42 -2.80
CA ALA A 281 -41.29 20.05 -1.47
C ALA A 281 -42.51 19.75 -0.58
N ALA A 282 -42.34 18.75 0.28
CA ALA A 282 -42.95 18.75 1.60
C ALA A 282 -41.90 18.37 2.64
N GLN A 283 -41.50 19.36 3.44
CA GLN A 283 -40.76 19.20 4.69
C GLN A 283 -41.50 18.18 5.58
N GLN A 284 -40.81 17.15 6.05
CA GLN A 284 -41.31 16.31 7.15
C GLN A 284 -40.28 16.27 8.27
N THR A 285 -40.47 17.25 9.14
CA THR A 285 -40.30 17.25 10.60
C THR A 285 -39.67 16.00 11.23
N THR A 286 -38.49 16.24 11.80
CA THR A 286 -37.90 15.49 12.92
C THR A 286 -38.91 15.32 14.08
N PRO A 287 -39.14 14.11 14.59
CA PRO A 287 -39.87 13.93 15.84
C PRO A 287 -38.99 14.35 17.03
N THR A 288 -39.56 15.16 17.92
CA THR A 288 -38.98 15.62 19.18
C THR A 288 -38.72 14.44 20.14
N PRO A 289 -37.58 14.38 20.83
CA PRO A 289 -37.23 13.30 21.75
C PRO A 289 -38.07 13.32 23.04
N SER A 290 -38.52 12.15 23.47
CA SER A 290 -39.18 11.93 24.76
C SER A 290 -38.13 11.87 25.89
N PRO A 291 -38.38 12.39 27.11
CA PRO A 291 -37.37 12.48 28.15
C PRO A 291 -37.16 11.10 28.81
N GLY A 292 -36.11 10.39 28.37
CA GLY A 292 -35.72 9.08 28.93
C GLY A 292 -34.80 8.24 28.04
N ASP A 293 -34.75 8.53 26.74
CA ASP A 293 -34.04 7.67 25.77
C ASP A 293 -32.56 8.06 25.62
N LYS A 294 -31.68 7.05 25.56
CA LYS A 294 -30.27 7.26 25.23
C LYS A 294 -30.16 7.71 23.77
N ILE A 295 -29.29 8.66 23.46
CA ILE A 295 -29.16 9.23 22.10
C ILE A 295 -27.88 8.72 21.45
N ALA A 296 -28.02 8.06 20.30
CA ALA A 296 -26.90 7.68 19.43
C ALA A 296 -26.55 8.87 18.53
N ARG A 297 -25.32 9.37 18.63
CA ARG A 297 -24.81 10.49 17.82
C ARG A 297 -23.97 9.95 16.66
N ILE A 298 -24.54 9.95 15.48
CA ILE A 298 -23.98 9.33 14.28
C ILE A 298 -23.30 10.42 13.46
N ARG A 299 -22.00 10.23 13.19
CA ARG A 299 -21.18 11.17 12.42
C ARG A 299 -20.46 10.41 11.32
N TYR A 300 -20.80 10.73 10.07
CA TYR A 300 -20.23 10.04 8.93
C TYR A 300 -19.89 11.02 7.82
N GLN A 301 -18.68 10.93 7.30
CA GLN A 301 -18.24 11.71 6.14
C GLN A 301 -18.29 10.80 4.91
N VAL A 302 -19.11 11.18 3.93
CA VAL A 302 -19.21 10.46 2.67
C VAL A 302 -17.89 10.62 1.90
N PRO A 303 -17.25 9.53 1.44
CA PRO A 303 -16.03 9.61 0.65
C PRO A 303 -16.20 10.48 -0.62
N PRO A 304 -15.14 11.15 -1.11
CA PRO A 304 -15.20 11.98 -2.30
C PRO A 304 -15.23 11.10 -3.56
N LEU A 305 -16.42 10.56 -3.88
CA LEU A 305 -16.67 9.78 -5.10
C LEU A 305 -17.33 10.71 -6.12
N ALA A 306 -16.85 10.75 -7.36
CA ALA A 306 -17.22 11.75 -8.38
C ALA A 306 -18.73 11.81 -8.78
N GLN A 307 -19.59 10.98 -8.17
CA GLN A 307 -21.03 10.90 -8.44
C GLN A 307 -21.78 10.70 -7.10
N SER A 308 -22.96 11.31 -6.95
CA SER A 308 -23.79 11.17 -5.74
C SER A 308 -24.20 9.70 -5.55
N MET A 309 -24.14 9.24 -4.30
CA MET A 309 -24.46 7.85 -3.95
C MET A 309 -25.60 7.78 -2.94
N PRO A 310 -26.51 6.80 -3.04
CA PRO A 310 -27.55 6.62 -2.04
C PRO A 310 -26.92 6.21 -0.71
N VAL A 311 -27.15 7.01 0.33
CA VAL A 311 -26.81 6.72 1.71
C VAL A 311 -28.06 6.28 2.45
N ARG A 312 -27.99 5.09 3.06
CA ARG A 312 -29.01 4.60 3.98
C ARG A 312 -28.39 4.37 5.36
N ILE A 313 -29.02 4.90 6.40
CA ILE A 313 -28.61 4.70 7.78
C ILE A 313 -29.77 4.05 8.51
N GLU A 314 -29.51 2.91 9.15
CA GLU A 314 -30.49 2.13 9.89
C GLU A 314 -30.03 1.98 11.34
N ILE A 315 -30.95 2.02 12.29
CA ILE A 315 -30.71 1.67 13.69
C ILE A 315 -31.53 0.42 14.02
N VAL A 316 -30.87 -0.55 14.65
CA VAL A 316 -31.49 -1.77 15.15
C VAL A 316 -31.46 -1.70 16.66
N ASP A 317 -32.63 -1.65 17.29
CA ASP A 317 -32.82 -1.66 18.74
C ASP A 317 -33.78 -2.79 19.16
N LYS A 318 -34.18 -2.81 20.44
CA LYS A 318 -35.12 -3.82 20.98
C LYS A 318 -36.50 -3.79 20.31
N ASN A 319 -36.91 -2.65 19.76
CA ASN A 319 -38.20 -2.42 19.12
C ASN A 319 -38.17 -2.72 17.60
N GLY A 320 -36.99 -3.02 17.05
CA GLY A 320 -36.80 -3.48 15.67
C GLY A 320 -35.83 -2.60 14.87
N THR A 321 -35.85 -2.75 13.54
CA THR A 321 -35.04 -1.95 12.62
C THR A 321 -35.79 -0.68 12.20
N ARG A 322 -35.19 0.49 12.45
CA ARG A 322 -35.71 1.79 12.02
C ARG A 322 -34.74 2.42 11.03
N VAL A 323 -35.24 2.88 9.88
CA VAL A 323 -34.44 3.64 8.89
C VAL A 323 -34.38 5.10 9.35
N LEU A 324 -33.18 5.57 9.68
CA LEU A 324 -32.92 6.94 10.12
C LEU A 324 -32.72 7.90 8.94
N LEU A 325 -32.15 7.41 7.84
CA LEU A 325 -31.88 8.19 6.64
C LEU A 325 -31.90 7.26 5.42
N ASP A 326 -32.54 7.67 4.33
CA ASP A 326 -32.44 7.02 3.02
C ASP A 326 -32.51 8.10 1.93
N ARG A 327 -31.35 8.60 1.47
CA ARG A 327 -31.27 9.67 0.46
C ARG A 327 -29.96 9.63 -0.33
N GLN A 328 -29.93 10.29 -1.48
CA GLN A 328 -28.68 10.56 -2.21
C GLN A 328 -27.81 11.55 -1.43
N ALA A 329 -26.56 11.20 -1.16
CA ALA A 329 -25.56 12.09 -0.57
C ALA A 329 -24.48 12.47 -1.58
N SER A 330 -24.02 13.72 -1.50
CA SER A 330 -22.99 14.28 -2.37
C SER A 330 -21.60 13.86 -1.92
N ALA A 331 -20.65 13.89 -2.85
CA ALA A 331 -19.24 13.60 -2.58
C ALA A 331 -18.70 14.53 -1.47
N GLY A 332 -18.13 13.95 -0.40
CA GLY A 332 -17.58 14.73 0.71
C GLY A 332 -18.62 15.29 1.69
N GLU A 333 -19.91 15.00 1.52
CA GLU A 333 -20.98 15.46 2.42
C GLU A 333 -20.80 14.90 3.83
N TYR A 334 -20.91 15.77 4.84
CA TYR A 334 -20.86 15.39 6.24
C TYR A 334 -22.27 15.18 6.78
N ILE A 335 -22.55 13.97 7.26
CA ILE A 335 -23.85 13.57 7.79
C ILE A 335 -23.75 13.47 9.31
N SER A 336 -24.56 14.26 10.01
CA SER A 336 -24.73 14.21 11.47
C SER A 336 -26.19 13.93 11.82
N LEU A 337 -26.46 12.85 12.54
CA LEU A 337 -27.80 12.43 12.95
C LEU A 337 -27.79 12.05 14.44
N ASP A 338 -28.83 12.46 15.14
CA ASP A 338 -29.08 12.07 16.53
C ASP A 338 -30.33 11.18 16.56
N ALA A 339 -30.20 9.96 17.06
CA ALA A 339 -31.29 9.00 17.11
C ALA A 339 -31.52 8.46 18.53
N PRO A 340 -32.73 8.55 19.09
CA PRO A 340 -33.03 7.94 20.38
C PRO A 340 -33.09 6.41 20.24
N TYR A 341 -32.49 5.69 21.19
CA TYR A 341 -32.46 4.24 21.25
C TYR A 341 -32.69 3.72 22.67
N GLU A 342 -33.29 2.53 22.77
CA GLU A 342 -33.54 1.84 24.02
C GLU A 342 -32.67 0.57 24.14
N GLY A 343 -32.01 0.38 25.28
CA GLY A 343 -31.18 -0.80 25.54
C GLY A 343 -29.88 -0.79 24.72
N GLN A 344 -29.52 -1.93 24.13
CA GLN A 344 -28.40 -2.03 23.21
C GLN A 344 -28.89 -1.79 21.78
N SER A 345 -28.25 -0.87 21.07
CA SER A 345 -28.58 -0.58 19.67
C SER A 345 -27.34 -0.66 18.78
N SER A 346 -27.55 -0.95 17.50
CA SER A 346 -26.50 -0.89 16.49
C SER A 346 -26.95 -0.04 15.32
N VAL A 347 -26.15 0.94 14.95
CA VAL A 347 -26.36 1.79 13.78
C VAL A 347 -25.52 1.27 12.64
N THR A 348 -26.14 1.00 11.50
CA THR A 348 -25.48 0.53 10.28
C THR A 348 -25.62 1.58 9.18
N ILE A 349 -24.52 1.87 8.49
CA ILE A 349 -24.44 2.82 7.38
C ILE A 349 -24.18 2.06 6.09
N TYR A 350 -25.05 2.27 5.11
CA TYR A 350 -24.96 1.77 3.76
C TYR A 350 -24.69 2.93 2.78
N LEU A 351 -23.77 2.75 1.83
CA LEU A 351 -23.46 3.69 0.76
C LEU A 351 -23.54 2.94 -0.58
N GLY A 352 -24.32 3.42 -1.54
CA GLY A 352 -24.50 2.70 -2.81
C GLY A 352 -25.25 1.36 -2.67
N GLY A 353 -25.88 1.11 -1.52
CA GLY A 353 -26.44 -0.20 -1.16
C GLY A 353 -25.42 -1.17 -0.53
N GLU A 354 -24.16 -0.77 -0.40
CA GLU A 354 -23.09 -1.55 0.23
C GLU A 354 -22.90 -1.16 1.70
N PHE A 355 -22.59 -2.14 2.54
CA PHE A 355 -22.27 -1.91 3.95
C PHE A 355 -20.92 -1.19 4.06
N VAL A 356 -20.87 -0.07 4.80
CA VAL A 356 -19.62 0.67 5.01
C VAL A 356 -19.19 0.70 6.47
N TRP A 357 -20.14 0.84 7.38
CA TRP A 357 -19.81 1.05 8.80
C TRP A 357 -20.93 0.55 9.70
N GLN A 358 -20.57 0.03 10.88
CA GLN A 358 -21.51 -0.23 11.97
C GLN A 358 -20.94 0.27 13.29
N ASP A 359 -21.77 0.93 14.08
CA ASP A 359 -21.43 1.39 15.42
C ASP A 359 -22.43 0.81 16.45
N ARG A 360 -21.95 0.50 17.65
CA ARG A 360 -22.77 -0.13 18.71
C ARG A 360 -22.88 0.79 19.91
N TYR A 361 -24.10 1.01 20.35
CA TYR A 361 -24.43 1.86 21.49
C TYR A 361 -25.06 1.00 22.60
N GLN A 362 -24.68 1.24 23.85
CA GLN A 362 -25.14 0.47 25.02
C GLN A 362 -25.86 1.32 26.06
#